data_AF-A0A5K1A811-F1
#
_entry.id   AF-A0A5K1A811-F1
#
_cell.length_a   1.000
_cell.length_b   1.000
_cell.length_c   1.000
_cell.angle_alpha   90.00
_cell.angle_beta   90.00
_cell.angle_gamma   90.00
#
_symmetry.space_group_name_H-M   'P 1'
#
loop_
_entity.id
_entity.type
_entity.pdbx_description
1 polymer ?
#
loop_
_entity_poly.entity_id
_entity_poly.type
_entity_poly.pdbx_seq_one_letter_code
_entity_poly.pdbx_strand_id
1 'polypeptide(L)' 'VKFEKGLEILKIFKEYVCKTSILDDFGFYEARQRQMQESRAKTQHLKQIHKQ' A
#
# COMPACT_ATOMS: atom_id res chain seq x y z
N VAL A 1 18.10 22.78 -9.69
CA VAL A 1 17.69 21.34 -9.60
C VAL A 1 18.82 20.49 -10.19
N LYS A 2 19.20 19.37 -9.57
CA LYS A 2 20.31 18.49 -10.05
C LYS A 2 19.78 17.44 -11.04
N PHE A 3 19.44 17.87 -12.25
CA PHE A 3 18.74 17.06 -13.25
C PHE A 3 19.51 15.80 -13.69
N GLU A 4 20.80 15.95 -14.00
CA GLU A 4 21.66 14.86 -14.47
C GLU A 4 21.72 13.69 -13.47
N LYS A 5 21.88 14.00 -12.18
CA LYS A 5 21.90 12.99 -11.11
C LYS A 5 20.56 12.25 -10.98
N GLY A 6 19.45 12.93 -11.25
CA GLY A 6 18.13 12.29 -11.29
C GLY A 6 18.03 11.26 -12.42
N LEU A 7 18.56 11.59 -13.59
CA LEU A 7 18.59 10.68 -14.74
C LEU A 7 19.46 9.44 -14.48
N GLU A 8 20.61 9.62 -13.84
CA GLU A 8 21.49 8.51 -13.45
C GLU A 8 20.76 7.52 -12.51
N ILE A 9 20.04 8.05 -11.52
CA ILE A 9 19.25 7.23 -10.58
C ILE A 9 18.14 6.47 -11.31
N LEU A 10 17.41 7.13 -12.22
CA LEU A 10 16.35 6.47 -12.99
C LEU A 10 16.91 5.37 -13.90
N LYS A 11 18.11 5.56 -14.47
CA LYS A 11 18.78 4.55 -15.29
C LYS A 11 19.08 3.28 -14.49
N ILE A 12 19.59 3.43 -13.26
CA ILE A 12 19.86 2.30 -12.35
C ILE A 12 18.57 1.50 -12.09
N PHE A 13 17.47 2.19 -11.73
CA PHE A 13 16.20 1.51 -11.46
C PHE A 13 15.61 0.83 -12.69
N LYS A 14 15.74 1.45 -13.87
CA LYS A 14 15.23 0.91 -15.13
C LYS A 14 15.97 -0.37 -15.57
N GLU A 15 17.29 -0.39 -15.39
CA GLU A 15 18.14 -1.51 -15.84
C GLU A 15 18.16 -2.67 -14.84
N TYR A 16 17.73 -2.44 -13.60
CA TYR A 16 17.66 -3.48 -12.58
C TYR A 16 16.48 -4.45 -12.82
N VAL A 17 16.79 -5.72 -13.04
CA VAL A 17 15.80 -6.81 -13.07
C VAL A 17 15.56 -7.31 -11.65
N CYS A 18 14.42 -6.93 -11.07
CA CYS A 18 14.05 -7.37 -9.74
C CYS A 18 13.59 -8.84 -9.74
N LYS A 19 14.02 -9.60 -8.73
CA LYS A 19 13.55 -10.98 -8.50
C LYS A 19 12.20 -11.04 -7.81
N THR A 20 11.89 -10.00 -7.04
CA THR A 20 10.64 -9.83 -6.31
C THR A 20 10.21 -8.37 -6.34
N SER A 21 8.92 -8.13 -6.15
CA SER A 21 8.33 -6.81 -6.10
C SER A 21 7.15 -6.76 -5.12
N ILE A 22 6.68 -5.56 -4.78
CA ILE A 22 5.46 -5.40 -3.97
C ILE A 22 4.22 -6.05 -4.61
N LEU A 23 4.24 -6.26 -5.94
CA LEU A 23 3.15 -6.90 -6.65
C LEU A 23 3.01 -8.38 -6.30
N ASP A 24 4.10 -9.02 -5.87
CA ASP A 24 4.09 -10.43 -5.46
C ASP A 24 3.18 -10.64 -4.24
N ASP A 25 3.11 -9.63 -3.37
CA ASP A 25 2.32 -9.64 -2.14
C ASP A 25 0.97 -8.90 -2.27
N PHE A 26 0.54 -8.57 -3.50
CA PHE A 26 -0.65 -7.73 -3.70
C PHE A 26 -1.91 -8.31 -3.05
N GLY A 27 -2.11 -9.63 -3.16
CA GLY A 27 -3.24 -10.33 -2.52
C GLY A 27 -3.20 -10.27 -0.98
N PHE A 28 -2.00 -10.30 -0.38
CA PHE A 28 -1.83 -10.14 1.06
C PHE A 28 -2.25 -8.74 1.52
N TYR A 29 -1.79 -7.70 0.82
CA TYR A 29 -2.16 -6.31 1.14
C TYR A 29 -3.64 -6.04 0.95
N GLU A 30 -4.23 -6.57 -0.12
CA GLU A 30 -5.66 -6.41 -0.39
C GLU A 30 -6.52 -7.08 0.70
N ALA A 31 -6.21 -8.33 1.08
CA ALA A 31 -6.93 -9.03 2.14
C ALA A 31 -6.84 -8.27 3.47
N ARG A 32 -5.65 -7.79 3.82
CA ARG A 32 -5.43 -6.99 5.04
C ARG A 32 -6.22 -5.68 5.01
N GLN A 33 -6.29 -5.01 3.86
CA GLN A 33 -7.07 -3.79 3.70
C GLN A 33 -8.57 -4.04 3.93
N ARG A 34 -9.13 -5.11 3.34
CA ARG A 34 -10.55 -5.48 3.54
C ARG A 34 -10.86 -5.74 5.01
N GLN A 35 -10.05 -6.56 5.68
CA GLN A 35 -10.24 -6.88 7.10
C GLN A 35 -10.21 -5.63 7.99
N MET A 36 -9.30 -4.69 7.72
CA MET A 36 -9.24 -3.43 8.45
C MET A 36 -10.49 -2.56 8.23
N GLN A 37 -11.00 -2.50 7.00
CA GLN A 37 -12.22 -1.76 6.68
C GLN A 37 -13.45 -2.37 7.39
N GLU A 38 -13.59 -3.69 7.36
CA GLU A 38 -14.66 -4.40 8.07
C GLU A 38 -14.59 -4.18 9.58
N SER A 39 -13.40 -4.24 10.17
CA SER A 39 -13.21 -3.96 11.60
C SER A 39 -13.60 -2.54 11.96
N ARG A 40 -13.22 -1.55 11.13
CA ARG A 40 -13.59 -0.14 11.34
C ARG A 40 -15.09 0.06 11.23
N ALA A 41 -15.74 -0.56 10.24
CA ALA A 41 -17.19 -0.48 10.06
C ALA A 41 -17.94 -1.04 11.29
N LYS A 42 -17.50 -2.20 11.81
CA LYS A 42 -18.04 -2.77 13.05
C LYS A 42 -17.89 -1.84 14.24
N THR A 43 -16.70 -1.26 14.44
CA THR A 43 -16.46 -0.30 15.53
C THR A 43 -17.34 0.96 15.38
N GLN A 44 -17.51 1.49 14.17
CA GLN A 44 -18.37 2.64 13.93
C GLN A 44 -19.84 2.33 14.23
N HIS A 45 -20.32 1.15 13.81
CA HIS A 45 -21.68 0.71 14.11
C HIS A 45 -21.94 0.61 15.62
N LEU A 46 -21.01 0.00 16.38
CA LEU A 46 -21.12 -0.08 17.84
C LEU A 46 -21.14 1.31 18.50
N LYS A 47 -20.33 2.26 18.00
CA LYS A 47 -20.34 3.65 18.49
C LYS A 47 -21.65 4.38 18.18
N GLN A 48 -22.35 4.03 17.10
CA GLN A 48 -23.66 4.58 16.78
C GLN A 48 -24.76 4.02 17.69
N ILE A 49 -24.73 2.70 17.97
CA ILE A 49 -25.67 2.06 18.90
C ILE A 49 -25.55 2.69 20.30
N HIS A 50 -24.33 2.85 20.83
CA HIS A 50 -24.14 3.44 22.17
C HIS A 50 -24.43 4.94 22.26
N LYS A 51 -24.72 5.62 21.15
CA LYS A 51 -25.12 7.04 21.12
C LYS A 51 -26.63 7.25 21.08
N GLN A 52 -27.42 6.22 20.81
CA GLN A 52 -28.88 6.24 20.93
C GLN A 52 -29.28 5.86 22.35
#